data_AF-A0A1H6HES2-F1
#
_entry.id   AF-A0A1H6HES2-F1
#
_cell.length_a   1.000
_cell.length_b   1.000
_cell.length_c   1.000
_cell.angle_alpha   90.00
_cell.angle_beta   90.00
_cell.angle_gamma   90.00
#
_symmetry.space_group_name_H-M   'P 1'
#
loop_
_entity.id
_entity.type
_entity.pdbx_description
1 polymer ?
#
loop_
_entity_poly.entity_id
_entity_poly.type
_entity_poly.pdbx_seq_one_letter_code
_entity_poly.pdbx_strand_id
1 'polypeptide(L)'
;MKKLVVVFALLNTAFGFSQTGSSTFSVTYNKNIETYFLAEILSAEHRKNNKDFELYKIKECSAYQPVVKNALEKYSYLKNSEIAVETAKLNDLLMEKYGSGNDVLMKPLMYHKEFPDLKWMNDYHFENTHLTKEQNREATDLIKNYLSELAKFYIKEDLGRFFKDNENFYKGGIAEYSRQIPEGFTKAMEQFYGERFNSYTIIISPMMMWPIEDNEGRGIGTHVILPSGQQNIYEIASPFVRVQKPGEFGYDHQFQARFLSVHEFGHSFVNKEVNRHKDKLTKFKDLFEKSKLKETMIKTGGYGDYLTCVAEHLVRLGEIETARIQKDDQRLERLKDYHLKNNFIFLPLLEEKIKEYNSDRKKYKTFGEFIPKLLQVFENSSVSFIDNELDKIKK
;
A
#
# COMPACT_ATOMS: atom_id res chain seq x y z
N MET A 1 -25.18 -73.44 12.99
CA MET A 1 -23.91 -72.90 12.46
C MET A 1 -24.24 -71.79 11.47
N LYS A 2 -24.22 -70.53 11.93
CA LYS A 2 -24.58 -69.34 11.13
C LYS A 2 -23.31 -68.80 10.45
N LYS A 3 -23.34 -68.65 9.13
CA LYS A 3 -22.26 -68.00 8.36
C LYS A 3 -22.47 -66.48 8.40
N LEU A 4 -21.48 -65.77 8.94
CA LEU A 4 -21.38 -64.31 8.86
C LEU A 4 -20.85 -63.92 7.47
N VAL A 5 -21.56 -63.03 6.78
CA VAL A 5 -21.05 -62.26 5.64
C VAL A 5 -20.62 -60.90 6.18
N VAL A 6 -19.32 -60.61 6.14
CA VAL A 6 -18.78 -59.30 6.50
C VAL A 6 -18.65 -58.48 5.22
N VAL A 7 -19.43 -57.40 5.14
CA VAL A 7 -19.33 -56.39 4.09
C VAL A 7 -18.31 -55.35 4.54
N PHE A 8 -17.22 -55.19 3.78
CA PHE A 8 -16.27 -54.10 3.94
C PHE A 8 -16.87 -52.81 3.36
N ALA A 9 -17.19 -51.85 4.22
CA ALA A 9 -17.49 -50.48 3.82
C ALA A 9 -16.17 -49.69 3.73
N LEU A 10 -15.76 -49.34 2.51
CA LEU A 10 -14.66 -48.40 2.27
C LEU A 10 -15.17 -46.98 2.52
N LEU A 11 -14.79 -46.39 3.65
CA LEU A 11 -14.94 -44.96 3.94
C LEU A 11 -13.84 -44.19 3.18
N ASN A 12 -14.21 -43.60 2.04
CA ASN A 12 -13.41 -42.55 1.40
C ASN A 12 -13.51 -41.27 2.24
N THR A 13 -12.56 -41.03 3.13
CA THR A 13 -12.37 -39.71 3.74
C THR A 13 -11.62 -38.82 2.75
N ALA A 14 -12.36 -37.97 2.05
CA ALA A 14 -11.78 -36.83 1.34
C ALA A 14 -11.22 -35.85 2.39
N PHE A 15 -9.90 -35.83 2.55
CA PHE A 15 -9.21 -34.78 3.30
C PHE A 15 -9.26 -33.48 2.46
N GLY A 16 -10.34 -32.72 2.64
CA GLY A 16 -10.32 -31.30 2.33
C GLY A 16 -9.42 -30.61 3.35
N PHE A 17 -8.19 -30.27 2.96
CA PHE A 17 -7.34 -29.35 3.72
C PHE A 17 -8.00 -27.96 3.74
N SER A 18 -8.92 -27.76 4.68
CA SER A 18 -9.32 -26.43 5.11
C SER A 18 -8.23 -25.92 6.05
N GLN A 19 -7.38 -25.01 5.59
CA GLN A 19 -6.57 -24.19 6.49
C GLN A 19 -7.53 -23.32 7.31
N THR A 20 -7.82 -23.75 8.55
CA THR A 20 -8.78 -23.13 9.48
C THR A 20 -8.19 -21.98 10.31
N GLY A 21 -7.09 -21.35 9.87
CA GLY A 21 -6.62 -20.10 10.48
C GLY A 21 -7.40 -18.91 9.94
N SER A 22 -8.02 -18.11 10.79
CA SER A 22 -8.47 -16.76 10.42
C SER A 22 -7.25 -15.88 10.19
N SER A 23 -7.26 -15.06 9.15
CA SER A 23 -6.21 -14.04 8.97
C SER A 23 -6.16 -13.11 10.17
N THR A 24 -4.95 -12.77 10.62
CA THR A 24 -4.75 -11.87 11.75
C THR A 24 -4.67 -10.43 11.26
N PHE A 25 -5.48 -9.54 11.84
CA PHE A 25 -5.38 -8.09 11.64
C PHE A 25 -4.69 -7.45 12.84
N SER A 26 -3.83 -6.45 12.60
CA SER A 26 -3.16 -5.70 13.67
C SER A 26 -2.80 -4.28 13.24
N VAL A 27 -2.64 -3.40 14.22
CA VAL A 27 -2.08 -2.05 14.04
C VAL A 27 -0.87 -1.92 14.96
N THR A 28 0.24 -1.44 14.42
CA THR A 28 1.50 -1.23 15.16
C THR A 28 2.30 -0.10 14.51
N TYR A 29 3.53 0.12 14.97
CA TYR A 29 4.56 0.85 14.24
C TYR A 29 5.75 -0.09 14.00
N ASN A 30 6.70 0.31 13.15
CA ASN A 30 7.92 -0.45 12.87
C ASN A 30 9.14 0.47 12.93
N LYS A 31 10.16 0.07 13.69
CA LYS A 31 11.36 0.91 13.90
C LYS A 31 12.20 1.08 12.65
N ASN A 32 12.23 0.11 11.74
CA ASN A 32 13.00 0.23 10.49
C ASN A 32 12.39 1.33 9.63
N ILE A 33 11.07 1.30 9.48
CA ILE A 33 10.28 2.30 8.74
C ILE A 33 10.47 3.70 9.35
N GLU A 34 10.28 3.81 10.66
CA GLU A 34 10.44 5.09 11.36
C GLU A 34 11.88 5.63 11.29
N THR A 35 12.88 4.75 11.38
CA THR A 35 14.29 5.14 11.24
C THR A 35 14.59 5.63 9.83
N TYR A 36 14.04 4.98 8.81
CA TYR A 36 14.17 5.40 7.43
C TYR A 36 13.58 6.79 7.21
N PHE A 37 12.35 7.04 7.69
CA PHE A 37 11.74 8.36 7.54
C PHE A 37 12.46 9.46 8.33
N LEU A 38 13.06 9.15 9.49
CA LEU A 38 13.98 10.07 10.14
C LEU A 38 15.18 10.40 9.24
N ALA A 39 15.79 9.40 8.60
CA ALA A 39 16.89 9.62 7.67
C ALA A 39 16.45 10.45 6.45
N GLU A 40 15.22 10.25 5.94
CA GLU A 40 14.66 11.08 4.87
C GLU A 40 14.52 12.55 5.29
N ILE A 41 14.00 12.81 6.50
CA ILE A 41 13.91 14.17 7.08
C ILE A 41 15.29 14.83 7.08
N LEU A 42 16.31 14.12 7.58
CA LEU A 42 17.69 14.64 7.65
C LEU A 42 18.32 14.87 6.27
N SER A 43 17.91 14.08 5.27
CA SER A 43 18.46 14.11 3.92
C SER A 43 18.00 15.28 3.05
N ALA A 44 16.93 15.99 3.45
CA ALA A 44 16.21 16.93 2.58
C ALA A 44 17.10 17.99 1.92
N GLU A 45 18.09 18.55 2.64
CA GLU A 45 18.99 19.58 2.07
C GLU A 45 19.94 19.03 0.98
N HIS A 46 20.20 17.72 0.98
CA HIS A 46 21.14 17.05 0.06
C HIS A 46 20.46 16.46 -1.18
N ARG A 47 19.13 16.43 -1.22
CA ARG A 47 18.37 15.94 -2.38
C ARG A 47 18.63 16.82 -3.59
N LYS A 48 18.83 16.18 -4.75
CA LYS A 48 18.79 16.83 -6.06
C LYS A 48 17.36 16.97 -6.54
N ASN A 49 16.56 15.92 -6.33
CA ASN A 49 15.17 15.89 -6.76
C ASN A 49 14.23 16.05 -5.58
N ASN A 50 13.10 16.75 -5.79
CA ASN A 50 12.07 17.01 -4.77
C ASN A 50 12.56 17.78 -3.53
N LYS A 51 13.77 18.35 -3.54
CA LYS A 51 14.34 19.10 -2.40
C LYS A 51 13.38 20.13 -1.83
N ASP A 52 12.84 21.00 -2.68
CA ASP A 52 11.95 22.08 -2.23
C ASP A 52 10.66 21.52 -1.59
N PHE A 53 10.14 20.41 -2.13
CA PHE A 53 8.99 19.74 -1.56
C PHE A 53 9.31 19.09 -0.22
N GLU A 54 10.45 18.40 -0.09
CA GLU A 54 10.88 17.81 1.19
C GLU A 54 11.08 18.89 2.27
N LEU A 55 11.70 20.02 1.92
CA LEU A 55 11.85 21.16 2.84
C LEU A 55 10.49 21.80 3.21
N TYR A 56 9.57 21.90 2.25
CA TYR A 56 8.19 22.32 2.52
C TYR A 56 7.50 21.37 3.50
N LYS A 57 7.59 20.05 3.30
CA LYS A 57 7.02 19.06 4.22
C LYS A 57 7.57 19.18 5.63
N ILE A 58 8.88 19.37 5.78
CA ILE A 58 9.51 19.59 7.10
C ILE A 58 8.88 20.80 7.79
N LYS A 59 8.80 21.92 7.08
CA LYS A 59 8.23 23.17 7.61
C LYS A 59 6.75 23.00 7.99
N GLU A 60 5.95 22.43 7.11
CA GLU A 60 4.50 22.30 7.31
C GLU A 60 4.19 21.26 8.40
N CYS A 61 4.74 20.05 8.30
CA CYS A 61 4.42 18.95 9.20
C CYS A 61 4.91 19.20 10.63
N SER A 62 6.09 19.82 10.81
CA SER A 62 6.62 20.11 12.15
C SER A 62 5.75 21.08 12.98
N ALA A 63 4.84 21.82 12.33
CA ALA A 63 3.90 22.71 13.01
C ALA A 63 2.80 21.95 13.79
N TYR A 64 2.44 20.73 13.36
CA TYR A 64 1.32 19.97 13.93
C TYR A 64 1.57 18.46 14.08
N GLN A 65 2.76 17.95 13.76
CA GLN A 65 3.14 16.55 13.99
C GLN A 65 4.19 16.50 15.11
N PRO A 66 3.80 16.18 16.36
CA PRO A 66 4.72 16.23 17.51
C PRO A 66 5.95 15.34 17.36
N VAL A 67 5.83 14.16 16.75
CA VAL A 67 6.97 13.26 16.55
C VAL A 67 7.99 13.85 15.58
N VAL A 68 7.53 14.48 14.48
CA VAL A 68 8.42 15.19 13.55
C VAL A 68 9.13 16.35 14.24
N LYS A 69 8.39 17.14 15.03
CA LYS A 69 8.98 18.24 15.82
C LYS A 69 10.05 17.72 16.79
N ASN A 70 9.73 16.69 17.57
CA ASN A 70 10.66 16.08 18.53
C ASN A 70 11.90 15.49 17.83
N ALA A 71 11.72 14.89 16.65
CA ALA A 71 12.81 14.38 15.83
C ALA A 71 13.75 15.51 15.37
N LEU A 72 13.19 16.63 14.88
CA LEU A 72 13.99 17.78 14.43
C LEU A 72 14.73 18.45 15.61
N GLU A 73 14.07 18.62 16.76
CA GLU A 73 14.69 19.16 17.97
C GLU A 73 15.87 18.29 18.43
N LYS A 74 15.72 16.96 18.36
CA LYS A 74 16.77 16.03 18.80
C LYS A 74 17.87 15.82 17.77
N TYR A 75 17.55 15.71 16.48
CA TYR A 75 18.48 15.18 15.47
C TYR A 75 18.89 16.15 14.37
N SER A 76 18.41 17.42 14.37
CA SER A 76 18.77 18.39 13.32
C SER A 76 20.27 18.65 13.18
N TYR A 77 21.07 18.43 14.22
CA TYR A 77 22.55 18.50 14.14
C TYR A 77 23.15 17.48 13.16
N LEU A 78 22.40 16.42 12.81
CA LEU A 78 22.81 15.36 11.89
C LEU A 78 22.46 15.65 10.43
N LYS A 79 21.92 16.83 10.10
CA LYS A 79 21.54 17.15 8.71
C LYS A 79 22.69 17.09 7.70
N ASN A 80 23.94 17.17 8.16
CA ASN A 80 25.15 17.03 7.34
C ASN A 80 25.92 15.71 7.61
N SER A 81 25.29 14.77 8.31
CA SER A 81 25.89 13.47 8.60
C SER A 81 25.96 12.58 7.36
N GLU A 82 26.78 11.54 7.43
CA GLU A 82 26.92 10.54 6.37
C GLU A 82 25.57 9.93 5.97
N ILE A 83 24.74 9.50 6.94
CA ILE A 83 23.43 8.90 6.66
C ILE A 83 22.49 9.87 5.93
N ALA A 84 22.52 11.18 6.23
CA ALA A 84 21.70 12.18 5.55
C ALA A 84 22.09 12.28 4.06
N VAL A 85 23.40 12.32 3.79
CA VAL A 85 23.93 12.37 2.42
C VAL A 85 23.65 11.07 1.67
N GLU A 86 23.83 9.91 2.31
CA GLU A 86 23.59 8.60 1.70
C GLU A 86 22.12 8.36 1.39
N THR A 87 21.22 8.76 2.29
CA THR A 87 19.76 8.66 2.06
C THR A 87 19.35 9.51 0.87
N ALA A 88 19.86 10.74 0.75
CA ALA A 88 19.58 11.59 -0.40
C ALA A 88 20.09 10.96 -1.70
N LYS A 89 21.35 10.50 -1.71
CA LYS A 89 21.96 9.84 -2.86
C LYS A 89 21.18 8.59 -3.29
N LEU A 90 20.77 7.76 -2.34
CA LEU A 90 19.97 6.57 -2.62
C LEU A 90 18.64 6.96 -3.27
N ASN A 91 17.88 7.86 -2.64
CA ASN A 91 16.56 8.24 -3.13
C ASN A 91 16.62 8.89 -4.52
N ASP A 92 17.61 9.76 -4.76
CA ASP A 92 17.82 10.36 -6.08
C ASP A 92 18.24 9.31 -7.12
N LEU A 93 19.14 8.39 -6.76
CA LEU A 93 19.57 7.31 -7.65
C LEU A 93 18.42 6.36 -8.00
N LEU A 94 17.59 5.99 -7.02
CA LEU A 94 16.40 5.15 -7.23
C LEU A 94 15.45 5.79 -8.25
N MET A 95 15.24 7.10 -8.14
CA MET A 95 14.34 7.80 -9.03
C MET A 95 14.95 8.02 -10.42
N GLU A 96 16.18 8.53 -10.50
CA GLU A 96 16.83 8.88 -11.77
C GLU A 96 17.17 7.64 -12.61
N LYS A 97 17.65 6.57 -11.97
CA LYS A 97 18.13 5.37 -12.68
C LYS A 97 17.10 4.27 -12.81
N TYR A 98 16.22 4.12 -11.81
CA TYR A 98 15.27 3.00 -11.74
C TYR A 98 13.80 3.45 -11.80
N GLY A 99 13.53 4.74 -11.98
CA GLY A 99 12.18 5.28 -12.06
C GLY A 99 11.33 4.99 -10.82
N SER A 100 11.98 4.84 -9.66
CA SER A 100 11.35 4.35 -8.43
C SER A 100 11.47 5.39 -7.32
N GLY A 101 10.34 5.80 -6.74
CA GLY A 101 10.30 6.66 -5.56
C GLY A 101 10.72 5.93 -4.27
N ASN A 102 10.66 6.63 -3.15
CA ASN A 102 11.03 6.08 -1.83
C ASN A 102 10.13 4.91 -1.37
N ASP A 103 8.91 4.80 -1.90
CA ASP A 103 7.94 3.73 -1.57
C ASP A 103 8.54 2.33 -1.70
N VAL A 104 9.46 2.15 -2.66
CA VAL A 104 10.07 0.84 -2.91
C VAL A 104 10.97 0.36 -1.76
N LEU A 105 11.34 1.24 -0.83
CA LEU A 105 12.10 0.89 0.36
C LEU A 105 11.25 0.30 1.48
N MET A 106 9.91 0.43 1.43
CA MET A 106 9.05 -0.17 2.45
C MET A 106 9.18 -1.69 2.47
N LYS A 107 9.27 -2.33 1.29
CA LYS A 107 9.44 -3.79 1.18
C LYS A 107 10.75 -4.29 1.82
N PRO A 108 11.95 -3.81 1.46
CA PRO A 108 13.20 -4.27 2.08
C PRO A 108 13.26 -3.97 3.57
N LEU A 109 12.77 -2.81 4.03
CA LEU A 109 12.71 -2.48 5.46
C LEU A 109 11.86 -3.49 6.24
N MET A 110 10.79 -3.99 5.63
CA MET A 110 9.95 -5.04 6.21
C MET A 110 10.51 -6.45 6.03
N TYR A 111 11.40 -6.71 5.07
CA TYR A 111 12.14 -7.98 4.94
C TYR A 111 13.33 -8.06 5.91
N HIS A 112 13.86 -6.93 6.33
CA HIS A 112 14.88 -6.83 7.35
C HIS A 112 14.25 -7.11 8.73
N LYS A 113 14.96 -7.82 9.61
CA LYS A 113 14.51 -7.91 11.00
C LYS A 113 14.52 -6.53 11.64
N GLU A 114 13.66 -6.31 12.63
CA GLU A 114 13.57 -5.00 13.26
C GLU A 114 14.89 -4.63 13.96
N PHE A 115 15.34 -3.39 13.78
CA PHE A 115 16.56 -2.87 14.40
C PHE A 115 16.49 -2.99 15.93
N PRO A 116 17.61 -3.31 16.61
CA PRO A 116 19.00 -3.30 16.10
C PRO A 116 19.49 -4.62 15.49
N ASP A 117 18.61 -5.60 15.20
CA ASP A 117 19.05 -6.79 14.46
C ASP A 117 19.63 -6.37 13.09
N LEU A 118 20.63 -7.08 12.60
CA LEU A 118 21.33 -6.83 11.33
C LEU A 118 21.00 -7.89 10.27
N LYS A 119 20.10 -8.82 10.60
CA LYS A 119 19.75 -9.96 9.75
C LYS A 119 18.49 -9.68 8.96
N TRP A 120 18.43 -10.30 7.80
CA TRP A 120 17.22 -10.39 6.99
C TRP A 120 16.36 -11.56 7.47
N MET A 121 15.04 -11.45 7.34
CA MET A 121 14.14 -12.57 7.62
C MET A 121 14.23 -13.66 6.55
N ASN A 122 14.45 -13.26 5.30
CA ASN A 122 14.64 -14.14 4.15
C ASN A 122 15.52 -13.41 3.11
N ASP A 123 15.94 -14.10 2.05
CA ASP A 123 16.63 -13.42 0.96
C ASP A 123 15.71 -12.40 0.29
N TYR A 124 16.23 -11.19 0.12
CA TYR A 124 15.53 -10.07 -0.49
C TYR A 124 16.14 -9.77 -1.86
N HIS A 125 15.26 -9.62 -2.84
CA HIS A 125 15.57 -9.12 -4.16
C HIS A 125 14.61 -7.98 -4.51
N PHE A 126 15.17 -6.91 -5.04
CA PHE A 126 14.41 -5.86 -5.68
C PHE A 126 13.86 -6.36 -7.01
N GLU A 127 12.58 -6.13 -7.26
CA GLU A 127 11.91 -6.55 -8.47
C GLU A 127 11.08 -5.41 -9.03
N ASN A 128 11.44 -4.97 -10.23
CA ASN A 128 10.64 -4.09 -11.06
C ASN A 128 10.59 -4.66 -12.48
N THR A 129 9.37 -4.86 -12.98
CA THR A 129 9.11 -5.48 -14.29
C THR A 129 9.52 -4.62 -15.48
N HIS A 130 9.81 -3.34 -15.26
CA HIS A 130 10.30 -2.41 -16.28
C HIS A 130 11.83 -2.37 -16.36
N LEU A 131 12.54 -3.05 -15.45
CA LEU A 131 14.00 -3.07 -15.40
C LEU A 131 14.58 -4.39 -15.91
N THR A 132 15.83 -4.38 -16.35
CA THR A 132 16.56 -5.60 -16.67
C THR A 132 16.90 -6.39 -15.41
N LYS A 133 17.32 -7.65 -15.58
CA LYS A 133 17.77 -8.49 -14.46
C LYS A 133 19.00 -7.89 -13.76
N GLU A 134 19.91 -7.32 -14.54
CA GLU A 134 21.13 -6.68 -14.05
C GLU A 134 20.79 -5.44 -13.22
N GLN A 135 19.87 -4.59 -13.71
CA GLN A 135 19.40 -3.41 -12.97
C GLN A 135 18.70 -3.79 -11.65
N ASN A 136 17.86 -4.83 -11.67
CA ASN A 136 17.21 -5.33 -10.46
C ASN A 136 18.24 -5.86 -9.44
N ARG A 137 19.29 -6.56 -9.91
CA ARG A 137 20.38 -7.02 -9.05
C ARG A 137 21.16 -5.84 -8.46
N GLU A 138 21.51 -4.86 -9.28
CA GLU A 138 22.24 -3.66 -8.81
C GLU A 138 21.43 -2.89 -7.76
N ALA A 139 20.13 -2.67 -8.00
CA ALA A 139 19.24 -2.05 -7.03
C ALA A 139 19.14 -2.86 -5.74
N THR A 140 19.13 -4.20 -5.82
CA THR A 140 19.15 -5.09 -4.65
C THR A 140 20.39 -4.85 -3.79
N ASP A 141 21.57 -4.86 -4.40
CA ASP A 141 22.85 -4.69 -3.68
C ASP A 141 22.94 -3.29 -3.05
N LEU A 142 22.52 -2.27 -3.79
CA LEU A 142 22.44 -0.89 -3.30
C LEU A 142 21.55 -0.76 -2.06
N ILE A 143 20.34 -1.31 -2.12
CA ILE A 143 19.37 -1.29 -1.01
C ILE A 143 19.92 -2.05 0.20
N LYS A 144 20.50 -3.23 -0.01
CA LYS A 144 21.07 -4.05 1.08
C LYS A 144 22.22 -3.33 1.80
N ASN A 145 23.09 -2.68 1.04
CA ASN A 145 24.18 -1.89 1.61
C ASN A 145 23.65 -0.70 2.42
N TYR A 146 22.70 0.06 1.87
CA TYR A 146 22.09 1.18 2.58
C TYR A 146 21.37 0.75 3.88
N LEU A 147 20.62 -0.35 3.87
CA LEU A 147 19.96 -0.83 5.10
C LEU A 147 20.96 -1.20 6.20
N SER A 148 22.17 -1.62 5.83
CA SER A 148 23.25 -1.87 6.77
C SER A 148 23.76 -0.57 7.42
N GLU A 149 23.89 0.51 6.64
CA GLU A 149 24.24 1.84 7.17
C GLU A 149 23.12 2.45 8.00
N LEU A 150 21.86 2.24 7.59
CA LEU A 150 20.68 2.65 8.34
C LEU A 150 20.60 1.96 9.72
N ALA A 151 20.95 0.67 9.79
CA ALA A 151 21.02 -0.07 11.04
C ALA A 151 22.14 0.45 11.96
N LYS A 152 23.30 0.80 11.40
CA LYS A 152 24.39 1.44 12.18
C LYS A 152 23.98 2.80 12.70
N PHE A 153 23.29 3.60 11.89
CA PHE A 153 22.70 4.88 12.32
C PHE A 153 21.73 4.69 13.49
N TYR A 154 20.83 3.70 13.41
CA TYR A 154 19.92 3.36 14.50
C TYR A 154 20.66 3.14 15.83
N ILE A 155 21.73 2.34 15.79
CA ILE A 155 22.52 1.97 16.97
C ILE A 155 23.32 3.17 17.48
N LYS A 156 24.02 3.87 16.59
CA LYS A 156 24.94 4.97 16.92
C LYS A 156 24.22 6.13 17.60
N GLU A 157 23.04 6.50 17.11
CA GLU A 157 22.27 7.65 17.62
C GLU A 157 21.21 7.25 18.66
N ASP A 158 21.27 6.00 19.16
CA ASP A 158 20.35 5.39 20.13
C ASP A 158 18.88 5.73 19.83
N LEU A 159 18.45 5.44 18.60
CA LEU A 159 17.07 5.72 18.18
C LEU A 159 16.06 4.90 18.98
N GLY A 160 16.48 3.76 19.54
CA GLY A 160 15.70 3.00 20.53
C GLY A 160 15.23 3.88 21.69
N ARG A 161 16.08 4.79 22.18
CA ARG A 161 15.69 5.76 23.21
C ARG A 161 14.68 6.77 22.71
N PHE A 162 14.80 7.30 21.48
CA PHE A 162 13.81 8.20 20.91
C PHE A 162 12.42 7.55 20.83
N PHE A 163 12.33 6.29 20.40
CA PHE A 163 11.05 5.58 20.38
C PHE A 163 10.47 5.39 21.78
N LYS A 164 11.31 5.14 22.78
CA LYS A 164 10.88 5.05 24.18
C LYS A 164 10.38 6.40 24.72
N ASP A 165 11.09 7.49 24.41
CA ASP A 165 10.72 8.84 24.85
C ASP A 165 9.39 9.30 24.20
N ASN A 166 9.06 8.79 23.01
CA ASN A 166 7.81 9.08 22.28
C ASN A 166 6.76 7.95 22.37
N GLU A 167 6.95 6.96 23.24
CA GLU A 167 6.14 5.72 23.27
C GLU A 167 4.64 6.01 23.43
N ASN A 168 4.29 7.02 24.25
CA ASN A 168 2.90 7.42 24.45
C ASN A 168 2.23 7.90 23.16
N PHE A 169 2.98 8.57 22.27
CA PHE A 169 2.44 9.01 20.99
C PHE A 169 2.15 7.81 20.08
N TYR A 170 3.09 6.88 19.95
CA TYR A 170 2.88 5.66 19.16
C TYR A 170 1.71 4.83 19.68
N LYS A 171 1.63 4.60 21.01
CA LYS A 171 0.51 3.87 21.61
C LYS A 171 -0.83 4.58 21.37
N GLY A 172 -0.85 5.90 21.50
CA GLY A 172 -2.03 6.72 21.23
C GLY A 172 -2.48 6.65 19.77
N GLY A 173 -1.55 6.77 18.82
CA GLY A 173 -1.83 6.65 17.39
C GLY A 173 -2.32 5.25 17.00
N ILE A 174 -1.71 4.19 17.56
CA ILE A 174 -2.18 2.81 17.36
C ILE A 174 -3.61 2.67 17.86
N ALA A 175 -3.92 3.22 19.04
CA ALA A 175 -5.26 3.18 19.59
C ALA A 175 -6.27 3.99 18.77
N GLU A 176 -5.91 5.20 18.29
CA GLU A 176 -6.75 6.00 17.40
C GLU A 176 -7.08 5.25 16.12
N TYR A 177 -6.07 4.74 15.41
CA TYR A 177 -6.26 4.04 14.15
C TYR A 177 -7.06 2.75 14.37
N SER A 178 -6.73 1.95 15.38
CA SER A 178 -7.43 0.68 15.67
C SER A 178 -8.92 0.89 15.93
N ARG A 179 -9.31 1.99 16.58
CA ARG A 179 -10.73 2.31 16.82
C ARG A 179 -11.50 2.61 15.52
N GLN A 180 -10.82 3.02 14.46
CA GLN A 180 -11.47 3.32 13.18
C GLN A 180 -11.78 2.06 12.38
N ILE A 181 -11.07 0.97 12.61
CA ILE A 181 -11.17 -0.27 11.83
C ILE A 181 -12.13 -1.25 12.52
N PRO A 182 -13.26 -1.62 11.89
CA PRO A 182 -14.23 -2.53 12.49
C PRO A 182 -13.72 -3.99 12.51
N GLU A 183 -14.30 -4.81 13.37
CA GLU A 183 -14.02 -6.25 13.37
C GLU A 183 -14.41 -6.89 12.02
N GLY A 184 -13.62 -7.87 11.56
CA GLY A 184 -13.89 -8.55 10.30
C GLY A 184 -13.61 -7.69 9.06
N PHE A 185 -12.93 -6.55 9.22
CA PHE A 185 -12.58 -5.65 8.11
C PHE A 185 -11.90 -6.38 6.94
N THR A 186 -10.93 -7.24 7.23
CA THR A 186 -10.21 -8.03 6.23
C THR A 186 -11.05 -9.15 5.62
N LYS A 187 -12.01 -9.72 6.37
CA LYS A 187 -12.89 -10.79 5.88
C LYS A 187 -13.76 -10.33 4.72
N ALA A 188 -14.20 -9.07 4.72
CA ALA A 188 -14.96 -8.51 3.61
C ALA A 188 -14.12 -8.44 2.32
N MET A 189 -12.85 -8.04 2.45
CA MET A 189 -11.89 -8.06 1.33
C MET A 189 -11.66 -9.50 0.85
N GLU A 190 -11.39 -10.44 1.76
CA GLU A 190 -11.20 -11.86 1.41
C GLU A 190 -12.43 -12.47 0.73
N GLN A 191 -13.63 -12.11 1.19
CA GLN A 191 -14.88 -12.53 0.57
C GLN A 191 -15.01 -11.99 -0.86
N PHE A 192 -14.67 -10.71 -1.08
CA PHE A 192 -14.67 -10.12 -2.42
C PHE A 192 -13.62 -10.79 -3.30
N TYR A 193 -12.35 -10.75 -2.90
CA TYR A 193 -11.25 -11.22 -3.74
C TYR A 193 -11.19 -12.74 -3.91
N GLY A 194 -11.83 -13.51 -3.02
CA GLY A 194 -11.77 -14.98 -3.05
C GLY A 194 -10.39 -15.54 -2.68
N GLU A 195 -9.53 -14.70 -2.12
CA GLU A 195 -8.17 -15.00 -1.70
C GLU A 195 -7.92 -14.42 -0.31
N ARG A 196 -6.91 -14.93 0.40
CA ARG A 196 -6.54 -14.46 1.74
C ARG A 196 -5.04 -14.42 1.91
N PHE A 197 -4.60 -13.61 2.87
CA PHE A 197 -3.22 -13.52 3.31
C PHE A 197 -3.05 -14.08 4.71
N ASN A 198 -1.80 -14.28 5.13
CA ASN A 198 -1.50 -14.78 6.47
C ASN A 198 -1.81 -13.71 7.53
N SER A 199 -1.43 -12.46 7.26
CA SER A 199 -1.74 -11.33 8.12
C SER A 199 -1.94 -10.04 7.32
N TYR A 200 -2.68 -9.12 7.93
CA TYR A 200 -2.91 -7.76 7.49
C TYR A 200 -2.45 -6.85 8.62
N THR A 201 -1.45 -6.01 8.37
CA THR A 201 -0.88 -5.17 9.43
C THR A 201 -0.77 -3.73 8.96
N ILE A 202 -1.36 -2.83 9.75
CA ILE A 202 -1.16 -1.39 9.56
C ILE A 202 0.04 -0.96 10.39
N ILE A 203 0.98 -0.29 9.74
CA ILE A 203 2.14 0.35 10.34
C ILE A 203 1.88 1.85 10.34
N ILE A 204 1.49 2.40 11.49
CA ILE A 204 1.45 3.85 11.63
C ILE A 204 2.88 4.39 11.60
N SER A 205 3.07 5.48 10.86
CA SER A 205 4.37 6.13 10.69
C SER A 205 4.25 7.64 10.88
N PRO A 206 4.30 8.14 12.13
CA PRO A 206 4.23 9.58 12.41
C PRO A 206 5.45 10.36 11.92
N MET A 207 6.55 9.69 11.52
CA MET A 207 7.68 10.34 10.83
C MET A 207 7.53 10.36 9.30
N MET A 208 6.60 9.60 8.71
CA MET A 208 6.27 9.74 7.28
C MET A 208 5.56 11.08 7.05
N MET A 209 6.33 12.12 6.76
CA MET A 209 5.78 13.45 6.53
C MET A 209 4.92 13.47 5.27
N TRP A 210 3.67 13.88 5.45
CA TRP A 210 2.75 14.22 4.39
C TRP A 210 1.90 15.42 4.85
N PRO A 211 1.93 16.56 4.14
CA PRO A 211 1.09 17.71 4.45
C PRO A 211 -0.38 17.31 4.44
N ILE A 212 -1.08 17.60 5.52
CA ILE A 212 -2.48 17.21 5.69
C ILE A 212 -3.38 18.35 5.20
N GLU A 213 -4.06 18.09 4.09
CA GLU A 213 -5.16 18.87 3.54
C GLU A 213 -6.40 17.97 3.48
N ASP A 214 -7.57 18.49 3.88
CA ASP A 214 -8.86 17.75 3.89
C ASP A 214 -8.88 16.38 4.59
N ASN A 215 -8.04 16.23 5.63
CA ASN A 215 -7.82 14.99 6.36
C ASN A 215 -7.34 13.82 5.48
N GLU A 216 -6.58 14.13 4.42
CA GLU A 216 -5.87 13.13 3.63
C GLU A 216 -4.46 12.89 4.17
N GLY A 217 -3.99 11.66 3.99
CA GLY A 217 -2.65 11.23 4.33
C GLY A 217 -2.12 10.25 3.29
N ARG A 218 -0.82 9.98 3.35
CA ARG A 218 -0.14 9.03 2.46
C ARG A 218 -0.25 7.61 3.01
N GLY A 219 -0.57 6.67 2.13
CA GLY A 219 -0.46 5.23 2.34
C GLY A 219 0.64 4.65 1.45
N ILE A 220 1.27 3.58 1.91
CA ILE A 220 2.16 2.76 1.09
C ILE A 220 1.90 1.27 1.39
N GLY A 221 1.39 0.54 0.39
CA GLY A 221 1.20 -0.90 0.46
C GLY A 221 2.49 -1.68 0.23
N THR A 222 2.74 -2.72 1.04
CA THR A 222 3.82 -3.68 0.77
C THR A 222 3.50 -5.07 1.29
N HIS A 223 4.35 -6.05 0.98
CA HIS A 223 4.19 -7.42 1.46
C HIS A 223 5.52 -8.11 1.69
N VAL A 224 5.48 -9.10 2.59
CA VAL A 224 6.60 -9.98 2.90
C VAL A 224 6.19 -11.43 2.70
N ILE A 225 7.03 -12.20 2.01
CA ILE A 225 6.90 -13.65 1.89
C ILE A 225 7.76 -14.30 2.97
N LEU A 226 7.11 -14.98 3.91
CA LEU A 226 7.74 -15.70 5.00
C LEU A 226 8.47 -16.95 4.46
N PRO A 227 9.44 -17.52 5.20
CA PRO A 227 10.08 -18.79 4.84
C PRO A 227 9.09 -19.96 4.63
N SER A 228 7.91 -19.90 5.26
CA SER A 228 6.82 -20.87 5.06
C SER A 228 6.11 -20.74 3.71
N GLY A 229 6.40 -19.70 2.91
CA GLY A 229 5.69 -19.34 1.68
C GLY A 229 4.40 -18.54 1.92
N GLN A 230 4.00 -18.35 3.18
CA GLN A 230 2.88 -17.49 3.55
C GLN A 230 3.23 -16.02 3.36
N GLN A 231 2.24 -15.20 3.04
CA GLN A 231 2.44 -13.78 2.74
C GLN A 231 1.75 -12.91 3.80
N ASN A 232 2.52 -12.00 4.39
CA ASN A 232 2.02 -10.92 5.25
C ASN A 232 1.92 -9.66 4.39
N ILE A 233 0.80 -8.94 4.50
CA ILE A 233 0.62 -7.68 3.77
C ILE A 233 0.50 -6.51 4.75
N TYR A 234 0.99 -5.36 4.32
CA TYR A 234 1.17 -4.19 5.16
C TYR A 234 0.67 -2.92 4.46
N GLU A 235 0.11 -2.03 5.26
CA GLU A 235 -0.08 -0.61 4.96
C GLU A 235 0.90 0.17 5.83
N ILE A 236 1.65 1.10 5.26
CA ILE A 236 2.39 2.13 6.01
C ILE A 236 1.61 3.43 5.88
N ALA A 237 1.17 4.02 7.00
CA ALA A 237 0.24 5.15 7.01
C ALA A 237 0.84 6.38 7.70
N SER A 238 0.84 7.53 7.00
CA SER A 238 1.16 8.81 7.62
C SER A 238 -0.01 9.26 8.49
N PRO A 239 0.20 10.22 9.40
CA PRO A 239 -0.90 10.95 9.98
C PRO A 239 -1.77 11.58 8.88
N PHE A 240 -3.06 11.64 9.13
CA PHE A 240 -4.06 12.27 8.25
C PHE A 240 -4.99 13.21 9.02
N VAL A 241 -4.74 13.43 10.31
CA VAL A 241 -5.36 14.50 11.11
C VAL A 241 -4.24 15.38 11.69
N ARG A 242 -4.41 16.70 11.64
CA ARG A 242 -3.48 17.64 12.31
C ARG A 242 -3.67 17.55 13.82
N VAL A 243 -2.58 17.34 14.58
CA VAL A 243 -2.64 17.35 16.06
C VAL A 243 -2.72 18.79 16.55
N GLN A 244 -3.80 19.15 17.23
CA GLN A 244 -4.06 20.51 17.72
C GLN A 244 -3.95 20.62 19.24
N LYS A 245 -4.18 19.52 19.96
CA LYS A 245 -4.16 19.50 21.44
C LYS A 245 -3.59 18.20 22.00
N PRO A 246 -3.15 18.21 23.28
CA PRO A 246 -2.74 16.98 23.96
C PRO A 246 -3.84 15.91 23.92
N GLY A 247 -3.46 14.67 23.64
CA GLY A 247 -4.37 13.53 23.55
C GLY A 247 -4.85 13.21 22.13
N GLU A 248 -4.48 14.01 21.13
CA GLU A 248 -4.64 13.69 19.72
C GLU A 248 -3.33 13.12 19.15
N PHE A 249 -3.42 12.13 18.27
CA PHE A 249 -2.26 11.42 17.72
C PHE A 249 -2.21 11.39 16.19
N GLY A 250 -3.18 12.02 15.53
CA GLY A 250 -3.17 12.28 14.08
C GLY A 250 -3.83 11.20 13.22
N TYR A 251 -4.56 10.26 13.83
CA TYR A 251 -5.20 9.12 13.15
C TYR A 251 -6.70 8.97 13.44
N ASP A 252 -7.33 9.95 14.10
CA ASP A 252 -8.75 9.91 14.47
C ASP A 252 -9.69 10.44 13.35
N HIS A 253 -9.73 9.74 12.22
CA HIS A 253 -10.67 10.04 11.14
C HIS A 253 -11.11 8.75 10.43
N GLN A 254 -12.33 8.31 10.75
CA GLN A 254 -12.84 6.98 10.37
C GLN A 254 -12.83 6.72 8.87
N PHE A 255 -13.29 7.68 8.07
CA PHE A 255 -13.38 7.49 6.62
C PHE A 255 -11.98 7.28 6.02
N GLN A 256 -11.02 8.14 6.37
CA GLN A 256 -9.67 8.07 5.82
C GLN A 256 -8.97 6.79 6.24
N ALA A 257 -9.03 6.41 7.51
CA ALA A 257 -8.41 5.16 7.99
C ALA A 257 -8.96 3.94 7.23
N ARG A 258 -10.28 3.84 7.08
CA ARG A 258 -10.90 2.72 6.36
C ARG A 258 -10.60 2.75 4.87
N PHE A 259 -10.66 3.92 4.23
CA PHE A 259 -10.34 4.08 2.82
C PHE A 259 -8.90 3.65 2.55
N LEU A 260 -7.93 4.22 3.27
CA LEU A 260 -6.51 3.95 3.10
C LEU A 260 -6.17 2.48 3.34
N SER A 261 -6.71 1.86 4.39
CA SER A 261 -6.45 0.43 4.65
C SER A 261 -7.01 -0.50 3.58
N VAL A 262 -8.25 -0.28 3.10
CA VAL A 262 -8.77 -1.14 2.02
C VAL A 262 -7.94 -0.92 0.74
N HIS A 263 -7.56 0.32 0.46
CA HIS A 263 -6.78 0.69 -0.72
C HIS A 263 -5.41 0.00 -0.75
N GLU A 264 -4.61 0.19 0.29
CA GLU A 264 -3.23 -0.30 0.34
C GLU A 264 -3.17 -1.82 0.41
N PHE A 265 -4.07 -2.45 1.17
CA PHE A 265 -4.20 -3.91 1.14
C PHE A 265 -4.73 -4.41 -0.22
N GLY A 266 -5.60 -3.64 -0.88
CA GLY A 266 -6.16 -3.93 -2.20
C GLY A 266 -5.09 -4.15 -3.27
N HIS A 267 -4.00 -3.38 -3.24
CA HIS A 267 -2.87 -3.56 -4.16
C HIS A 267 -2.28 -4.98 -4.12
N SER A 268 -2.26 -5.63 -2.95
CA SER A 268 -1.73 -7.00 -2.81
C SER A 268 -2.59 -8.04 -3.55
N PHE A 269 -3.88 -7.78 -3.71
CA PHE A 269 -4.78 -8.61 -4.51
C PHE A 269 -4.73 -8.26 -5.99
N VAL A 270 -4.69 -6.97 -6.33
CA VAL A 270 -4.91 -6.48 -7.70
C VAL A 270 -3.63 -6.51 -8.54
N ASN A 271 -2.52 -5.95 -8.05
CA ASN A 271 -1.36 -5.63 -8.89
C ASN A 271 -0.76 -6.88 -9.55
N LYS A 272 -0.67 -7.99 -8.80
CA LYS A 272 -0.17 -9.27 -9.32
C LYS A 272 -1.02 -9.80 -10.48
N GLU A 273 -2.34 -9.64 -10.42
CA GLU A 273 -3.26 -10.18 -11.42
C GLU A 273 -3.30 -9.30 -12.67
N VAL A 274 -3.25 -7.98 -12.49
CA VAL A 274 -3.12 -7.03 -13.62
C VAL A 274 -1.81 -7.25 -14.37
N ASN A 275 -0.68 -7.38 -13.65
CA ASN A 275 0.64 -7.61 -14.25
C ASN A 275 0.72 -8.93 -15.04
N ARG A 276 0.09 -10.01 -14.56
CA ARG A 276 -0.02 -11.29 -15.29
C ARG A 276 -0.78 -11.17 -16.61
N HIS A 277 -1.61 -10.14 -16.76
CA HIS A 277 -2.47 -9.93 -17.91
C HIS A 277 -2.13 -8.67 -18.71
N LYS A 278 -0.96 -8.07 -18.49
CA LYS A 278 -0.51 -6.86 -19.19
C LYS A 278 -0.60 -6.95 -20.71
N ASP A 279 -0.30 -8.12 -21.28
CA ASP A 279 -0.32 -8.34 -22.73
C ASP A 279 -1.73 -8.29 -23.33
N LYS A 280 -2.78 -8.30 -22.49
CA LYS A 280 -4.18 -8.13 -22.91
C LYS A 280 -4.61 -6.66 -23.00
N LEU A 281 -3.75 -5.71 -22.60
CA LEU A 281 -4.08 -4.28 -22.54
C LEU A 281 -3.50 -3.46 -23.71
N THR A 282 -3.30 -4.10 -24.87
CA THR A 282 -2.61 -3.47 -26.00
C THR A 282 -3.43 -2.34 -26.62
N LYS A 283 -4.75 -2.50 -26.78
CA LYS A 283 -5.59 -1.43 -27.32
C LYS A 283 -5.78 -0.32 -26.30
N PHE A 284 -5.98 -0.65 -25.02
CA PHE A 284 -6.16 0.35 -23.98
C PHE A 284 -4.91 1.19 -23.79
N LYS A 285 -3.70 0.61 -23.91
CA LYS A 285 -2.46 1.38 -23.94
C LYS A 285 -2.51 2.51 -24.98
N ASP A 286 -2.90 2.19 -26.21
CA ASP A 286 -3.07 3.18 -27.28
C ASP A 286 -4.15 4.23 -26.95
N LEU A 287 -5.28 3.80 -26.38
CA LEU A 287 -6.37 4.70 -25.99
C LEU A 287 -5.95 5.66 -24.87
N PHE A 288 -5.22 5.16 -23.88
CA PHE A 288 -4.70 5.94 -22.76
C PHE A 288 -3.78 7.05 -23.25
N GLU A 289 -2.89 6.75 -24.20
CA GLU A 289 -1.95 7.72 -24.79
C GLU A 289 -2.64 8.74 -25.72
N LYS A 290 -3.68 8.33 -26.46
CA LYS A 290 -4.34 9.18 -27.47
C LYS A 290 -5.50 10.02 -26.93
N SER A 291 -6.04 9.68 -25.76
CA SER A 291 -7.14 10.41 -25.11
C SER A 291 -6.64 11.42 -24.08
N LYS A 292 -7.56 12.21 -23.51
CA LYS A 292 -7.26 13.13 -22.41
C LYS A 292 -6.95 12.41 -21.08
N LEU A 293 -7.07 11.07 -21.03
CA LEU A 293 -7.00 10.32 -19.78
C LEU A 293 -5.61 10.36 -19.15
N LYS A 294 -4.53 10.15 -19.92
CA LYS A 294 -3.17 10.14 -19.37
C LYS A 294 -2.84 11.43 -18.63
N GLU A 295 -3.02 12.57 -19.29
CA GLU A 295 -2.75 13.88 -18.67
C GLU A 295 -3.64 14.14 -17.45
N THR A 296 -4.90 13.71 -17.50
CA THR A 296 -5.84 13.89 -16.39
C THR A 296 -5.46 13.03 -15.19
N MET A 297 -5.08 11.78 -15.41
CA MET A 297 -4.70 10.85 -14.34
C MET A 297 -3.33 11.20 -13.73
N ILE A 298 -2.38 11.72 -14.52
CA ILE A 298 -1.13 12.31 -14.00
C ILE A 298 -1.44 13.45 -13.02
N LYS A 299 -2.37 14.36 -13.39
CA LYS A 299 -2.75 15.49 -12.53
C LYS A 299 -3.55 15.08 -11.30
N THR A 300 -4.30 13.98 -11.39
CA THR A 300 -5.13 13.48 -10.28
C THR A 300 -4.28 12.83 -9.19
N GLY A 301 -3.31 11.99 -9.55
CA GLY A 301 -2.53 11.24 -8.56
C GLY A 301 -1.23 10.65 -9.10
N GLY A 302 -0.68 11.21 -10.18
CA GLY A 302 0.59 10.75 -10.75
C GLY A 302 0.51 9.46 -11.56
N TYR A 303 -0.69 9.01 -11.95
CA TYR A 303 -0.88 7.75 -12.69
C TYR A 303 -0.55 7.92 -14.18
N GLY A 304 0.75 8.05 -14.49
CA GLY A 304 1.25 8.31 -15.84
C GLY A 304 1.41 7.09 -16.75
N ASP A 305 1.17 5.90 -16.22
CA ASP A 305 1.26 4.63 -16.95
C ASP A 305 -0.11 3.93 -16.99
N TYR A 306 -0.41 3.30 -18.13
CA TYR A 306 -1.71 2.67 -18.40
C TYR A 306 -1.97 1.44 -17.50
N LEU A 307 -0.94 0.67 -17.15
CA LEU A 307 -1.07 -0.47 -16.24
C LEU A 307 -1.37 0.01 -14.83
N THR A 308 -0.63 1.03 -14.37
CA THR A 308 -0.93 1.69 -13.08
C THR A 308 -2.36 2.20 -13.08
N CYS A 309 -2.78 2.95 -14.11
CA CYS A 309 -4.16 3.45 -14.22
C CYS A 309 -5.21 2.32 -14.10
N VAL A 310 -5.02 1.20 -14.79
CA VAL A 310 -5.93 0.03 -14.69
C VAL A 310 -5.91 -0.59 -13.29
N ALA A 311 -4.72 -0.80 -12.71
CA ALA A 311 -4.57 -1.36 -11.38
C ALA A 311 -5.27 -0.49 -10.34
N GLU A 312 -5.06 0.82 -10.39
CA GLU A 312 -5.75 1.77 -9.51
C GLU A 312 -7.27 1.65 -9.64
N HIS A 313 -7.83 1.73 -10.85
CA HIS A 313 -9.29 1.57 -11.05
C HIS A 313 -9.84 0.28 -10.42
N LEU A 314 -9.10 -0.83 -10.50
CA LEU A 314 -9.50 -2.11 -9.93
C LEU A 314 -9.32 -2.17 -8.40
N VAL A 315 -8.38 -1.43 -7.83
CA VAL A 315 -8.30 -1.22 -6.38
C VAL A 315 -9.53 -0.43 -5.90
N ARG A 316 -9.95 0.62 -6.59
CA ARG A 316 -11.14 1.43 -6.22
C ARG A 316 -12.43 0.62 -6.34
N LEU A 317 -12.51 -0.27 -7.33
CA LEU A 317 -13.58 -1.26 -7.41
C LEU A 317 -13.62 -2.16 -6.17
N GLY A 318 -12.45 -2.59 -5.69
CA GLY A 318 -12.32 -3.36 -4.45
C GLY A 318 -12.76 -2.59 -3.20
N GLU A 319 -12.49 -1.29 -3.13
CA GLU A 319 -12.96 -0.42 -2.05
C GLU A 319 -14.50 -0.35 -1.99
N ILE A 320 -15.13 -0.13 -3.15
CA ILE A 320 -16.58 -0.10 -3.32
C ILE A 320 -17.21 -1.45 -2.93
N GLU A 321 -16.70 -2.55 -3.46
CA GLU A 321 -17.28 -3.89 -3.20
C GLU A 321 -17.04 -4.34 -1.75
N THR A 322 -15.91 -3.94 -1.13
CA THR A 322 -15.68 -4.18 0.30
C THR A 322 -16.70 -3.42 1.15
N ALA A 323 -16.98 -2.14 0.84
CA ALA A 323 -18.03 -1.38 1.53
C ALA A 323 -19.43 -2.01 1.36
N ARG A 324 -19.74 -2.49 0.15
CA ARG A 324 -20.99 -3.20 -0.15
C ARG A 324 -21.15 -4.47 0.69
N ILE A 325 -20.11 -5.29 0.78
CA ILE A 325 -20.12 -6.52 1.60
C ILE A 325 -20.28 -6.20 3.09
N GLN A 326 -19.66 -5.12 3.55
CA GLN A 326 -19.78 -4.63 4.93
C GLN A 326 -21.13 -3.97 5.22
N LYS A 327 -21.97 -3.75 4.20
CA LYS A 327 -23.25 -3.00 4.31
C LYS A 327 -23.04 -1.60 4.88
N ASP A 328 -21.94 -0.96 4.51
CA ASP A 328 -21.59 0.41 4.87
C ASP A 328 -22.03 1.35 3.73
N ASP A 329 -23.34 1.58 3.62
CA ASP A 329 -23.94 2.36 2.52
C ASP A 329 -23.44 3.81 2.49
N GLN A 330 -23.15 4.40 3.65
CA GLN A 330 -22.60 5.76 3.74
C GLN A 330 -21.20 5.83 3.13
N ARG A 331 -20.31 4.89 3.50
CA ARG A 331 -18.96 4.84 2.93
C ARG A 331 -19.01 4.49 1.45
N LEU A 332 -19.88 3.56 1.05
CA LEU A 332 -20.08 3.16 -0.35
C LEU A 332 -20.40 4.35 -1.26
N GLU A 333 -21.40 5.16 -0.90
CA GLU A 333 -21.79 6.31 -1.72
C GLU A 333 -20.72 7.40 -1.71
N ARG A 334 -20.04 7.62 -0.57
CA ARG A 334 -18.91 8.56 -0.51
C ARG A 334 -17.74 8.12 -1.38
N LEU A 335 -17.40 6.82 -1.43
CA LEU A 335 -16.33 6.30 -2.29
C LEU A 335 -16.66 6.50 -3.77
N LYS A 336 -17.89 6.19 -4.20
CA LYS A 336 -18.31 6.40 -5.59
C LYS A 336 -18.17 7.87 -6.02
N ASP A 337 -18.69 8.79 -5.21
CA ASP A 337 -18.57 10.23 -5.49
C ASP A 337 -17.10 10.69 -5.51
N TYR A 338 -16.32 10.28 -4.51
CA TYR A 338 -14.90 10.61 -4.42
C TYR A 338 -14.11 10.12 -5.62
N HIS A 339 -14.26 8.88 -6.05
CA HIS A 339 -13.50 8.35 -7.18
C HIS A 339 -13.94 8.93 -8.52
N LEU A 340 -15.23 9.19 -8.72
CA LEU A 340 -15.69 9.84 -9.94
C LEU A 340 -15.16 11.28 -10.05
N LYS A 341 -15.15 12.04 -8.95
CA LYS A 341 -14.51 13.36 -8.89
C LYS A 341 -13.00 13.30 -9.18
N ASN A 342 -12.37 12.19 -8.81
CA ASN A 342 -10.97 11.89 -9.12
C ASN A 342 -10.80 11.15 -10.46
N ASN A 343 -11.67 11.38 -11.44
CA ASN A 343 -11.52 10.95 -12.83
C ASN A 343 -11.45 9.42 -13.07
N PHE A 344 -11.87 8.60 -12.10
CA PHE A 344 -11.97 7.15 -12.27
C PHE A 344 -13.21 6.74 -13.10
N ILE A 345 -13.27 7.24 -14.34
CA ILE A 345 -14.43 7.18 -15.25
C ILE A 345 -14.90 5.77 -15.60
N PHE A 346 -14.04 4.75 -15.46
CA PHE A 346 -14.40 3.37 -15.77
C PHE A 346 -15.15 2.67 -14.64
N LEU A 347 -15.17 3.24 -13.42
CA LEU A 347 -15.79 2.59 -12.26
C LEU A 347 -17.25 2.18 -12.45
N PRO A 348 -18.15 3.01 -13.03
CA PRO A 348 -19.53 2.59 -13.24
C PRO A 348 -19.66 1.35 -14.13
N LEU A 349 -18.82 1.25 -15.18
CA LEU A 349 -18.80 0.08 -16.05
C LEU A 349 -18.20 -1.15 -15.36
N LEU A 350 -17.21 -0.95 -14.50
CA LEU A 350 -16.60 -2.01 -13.70
C LEU A 350 -17.56 -2.55 -12.63
N GLU A 351 -18.31 -1.68 -11.95
CA GLU A 351 -19.38 -2.05 -11.00
C GLU A 351 -20.50 -2.84 -11.68
N GLU A 352 -20.84 -2.53 -12.93
CA GLU A 352 -21.78 -3.37 -13.68
C GLU A 352 -21.15 -4.73 -14.01
N LYS A 353 -19.90 -4.74 -14.50
CA LYS A 353 -19.22 -5.95 -14.92
C LYS A 353 -18.97 -6.93 -13.76
N ILE A 354 -18.68 -6.43 -12.56
CA ILE A 354 -18.39 -7.26 -11.39
C ILE A 354 -19.62 -8.03 -10.89
N LYS A 355 -20.84 -7.66 -11.29
CA LYS A 355 -22.05 -8.43 -11.00
C LYS A 355 -22.00 -9.85 -11.59
N GLU A 356 -21.36 -10.05 -12.74
CA GLU A 356 -21.13 -11.38 -13.32
C GLU A 356 -20.24 -12.25 -12.40
N TYR A 357 -19.20 -11.65 -11.82
CA TYR A 357 -18.33 -12.34 -10.86
C TYR A 357 -19.10 -12.73 -9.60
N ASN A 358 -19.87 -11.79 -9.04
CA ASN A 358 -20.63 -12.00 -7.82
C ASN A 358 -21.76 -13.04 -7.99
N SER A 359 -22.35 -13.16 -9.19
CA SER A 359 -23.44 -14.12 -9.48
C SER A 359 -22.96 -15.54 -9.82
N ASP A 360 -21.71 -15.72 -10.28
CA ASP A 360 -21.15 -17.03 -10.64
C ASP A 360 -19.81 -17.34 -9.92
N ARG A 361 -19.83 -17.23 -8.58
CA ARG A 361 -18.67 -17.54 -7.72
C ARG A 361 -18.25 -19.01 -7.71
N LYS A 362 -19.08 -19.92 -8.26
CA LYS A 362 -18.70 -21.33 -8.48
C LYS A 362 -17.72 -21.46 -9.64
N LYS A 363 -17.91 -20.65 -10.69
CA LYS A 363 -17.01 -20.59 -11.84
C LYS A 363 -15.78 -19.73 -11.60
N TYR A 364 -15.97 -18.54 -11.01
CA TYR A 364 -14.89 -17.60 -10.69
C TYR A 364 -14.70 -17.57 -9.17
N LYS A 365 -13.80 -18.42 -8.69
CA LYS A 365 -13.52 -18.58 -7.26
C LYS A 365 -12.76 -17.37 -6.73
N THR A 366 -11.82 -16.85 -7.52
CA THR A 366 -11.01 -15.68 -7.16
C THR A 366 -11.22 -14.52 -8.13
N PHE A 367 -10.95 -13.31 -7.65
CA PHE A 367 -10.94 -12.09 -8.46
C PHE A 367 -9.94 -12.19 -9.62
N GLY A 368 -8.78 -12.82 -9.39
CA GLY A 368 -7.79 -13.10 -10.42
C GLY A 368 -8.34 -13.87 -11.61
N GLU A 369 -9.17 -14.89 -11.38
CA GLU A 369 -9.83 -15.66 -12.46
C GLU A 369 -10.78 -14.80 -13.30
N PHE A 370 -11.31 -13.70 -12.74
CA PHE A 370 -12.23 -12.78 -13.41
C PHE A 370 -11.55 -11.55 -14.03
N ILE A 371 -10.29 -11.25 -13.69
CA ILE A 371 -9.54 -10.11 -14.25
C ILE A 371 -9.63 -10.02 -15.77
N PRO A 372 -9.44 -11.11 -16.56
CA PRO A 372 -9.55 -11.03 -18.02
C PRO A 372 -10.86 -10.41 -18.52
N LYS A 373 -11.98 -10.59 -17.80
CA LYS A 373 -13.28 -9.99 -18.14
C LYS A 373 -13.40 -8.54 -17.70
N LEU A 374 -12.74 -8.14 -16.62
CA LEU A 374 -12.68 -6.73 -16.20
C LEU A 374 -11.81 -5.91 -17.16
N LEU A 375 -10.70 -6.46 -17.64
CA LEU A 375 -9.83 -5.78 -18.62
C LEU A 375 -10.56 -5.47 -19.93
N GLN A 376 -11.57 -6.25 -20.30
CA GLN A 376 -12.41 -5.98 -21.47
C GLN A 376 -13.17 -4.65 -21.38
N VAL A 377 -13.46 -4.14 -20.17
CA VAL A 377 -14.10 -2.83 -19.99
C VAL A 377 -13.20 -1.72 -20.56
N PHE A 378 -11.90 -1.83 -20.33
CA PHE A 378 -10.90 -0.90 -20.85
C PHE A 378 -10.63 -1.12 -22.35
N GLU A 379 -10.40 -2.38 -22.74
CA GLU A 379 -10.10 -2.73 -24.14
C GLU A 379 -11.24 -2.40 -25.10
N ASN A 380 -12.50 -2.53 -24.68
CA ASN A 380 -13.66 -2.25 -25.53
C ASN A 380 -14.06 -0.77 -25.55
N SER A 381 -13.30 0.09 -24.87
CA SER A 381 -13.53 1.53 -24.85
C SER A 381 -13.13 2.22 -26.17
N SER A 382 -13.28 3.54 -26.20
CA SER A 382 -12.89 4.43 -27.29
C SER A 382 -12.44 5.78 -26.75
N VAL A 383 -11.63 6.51 -27.53
CA VAL A 383 -11.23 7.89 -27.21
C VAL A 383 -12.45 8.78 -27.00
N SER A 384 -13.46 8.67 -27.85
CA SER A 384 -14.69 9.47 -27.72
C SER A 384 -15.43 9.19 -26.41
N PHE A 385 -15.54 7.93 -25.97
CA PHE A 385 -16.12 7.62 -24.67
C PHE A 385 -15.31 8.27 -23.54
N ILE A 386 -13.99 8.04 -23.53
CA ILE A 386 -13.10 8.52 -22.48
C ILE A 386 -13.19 10.05 -22.34
N ASP A 387 -13.02 10.76 -23.45
CA ASP A 387 -13.01 12.22 -23.44
C ASP A 387 -14.38 12.78 -23.03
N ASN A 388 -15.48 12.16 -23.47
CA ASN A 388 -16.83 12.57 -23.10
C ASN A 388 -17.10 12.36 -21.60
N GLU A 389 -16.69 11.24 -21.00
CA GLU A 389 -16.87 11.02 -19.55
C GLU A 389 -16.03 11.99 -18.72
N LEU A 390 -14.79 12.28 -19.14
CA LEU A 390 -13.96 13.29 -18.47
C LEU A 390 -14.56 14.69 -18.56
N ASP A 391 -15.14 15.05 -19.71
CA ASP A 391 -15.78 16.36 -19.90
C ASP A 391 -17.08 16.51 -19.09
N LYS A 392 -17.73 15.42 -18.67
CA LYS A 392 -18.90 15.45 -17.75
C LYS A 392 -18.50 15.76 -16.32
N ILE A 393 -17.32 15.31 -15.86
CA ILE A 393 -16.85 15.54 -14.48
C ILE A 393 -16.43 17.00 -14.26
N LYS A 394 -15.95 17.67 -15.31
CA LYS A 394 -15.52 19.08 -15.26
C LYS A 394 -16.67 20.10 -15.21
N LYS A 395 -17.90 19.65 -15.41
CA LYS A 395 -19.12 20.47 -15.32
C LYS A 395 -19.77 20.24 -13.97
#